data_AF-A0A7Y6XJS7-F1
#
_entry.id   AF-A0A7Y6XJS7-F1
#
_cell.length_a   1.000
_cell.length_b   1.000
_cell.length_c   1.000
_cell.angle_alpha   90.00
_cell.angle_beta   90.00
_cell.angle_gamma   90.00
#
_symmetry.space_group_name_H-M   'P 1'
#
loop_
_entity.id
_entity.type
_entity.pdbx_description
1 polymer ?
#
loop_
_entity_poly.entity_id
_entity_poly.type
_entity_poly.pdbx_seq_one_letter_code
_entity_poly.pdbx_strand_id
1 'polypeptide(L)'
;MRLPILASILSLLWSGVSAAHPRPGPVWAESAMVKIRPQTPPRVEREVELVGARNEYLSFQVGLHGGASGLKGVRVRLPALWNGPRRIDGANILLYREALLDIT
;
A
#
# COMPACT_ATOMS: atom_id res chain seq x y z
N MET A 1 40.08 -52.27 15.84
CA MET A 1 38.79 -52.78 16.32
C MET A 1 37.90 -51.59 16.67
N ARG A 2 36.84 -51.38 15.87
CA ARG A 2 35.56 -50.66 16.10
C ARG A 2 35.49 -49.31 16.87
N LEU A 3 34.96 -48.32 16.15
CA LEU A 3 34.35 -47.02 16.51
C LEU A 3 33.30 -47.11 17.66
N PRO A 4 32.94 -46.00 18.37
CA PRO A 4 32.04 -45.00 17.76
C PRO A 4 32.27 -43.51 18.09
N ILE A 5 32.26 -42.74 17.01
CA ILE A 5 31.67 -41.40 16.87
C ILE A 5 30.23 -41.46 17.40
N LEU A 6 29.88 -40.74 18.47
CA LEU A 6 28.50 -40.32 18.78
C LEU A 6 28.47 -39.61 20.14
N ALA A 7 28.70 -38.30 20.16
CA ALA A 7 28.19 -37.47 21.23
C ALA A 7 27.98 -36.04 20.74
N SER A 8 26.69 -35.73 20.55
CA SER A 8 26.14 -34.41 20.77
C SER A 8 26.23 -33.42 19.59
N ILE A 9 25.80 -33.88 18.42
CA ILE A 9 25.05 -33.06 17.47
C ILE A 9 23.65 -32.81 18.09
N LEU A 10 23.51 -31.88 19.03
CA LEU A 10 22.18 -31.53 19.57
C LEU A 10 22.10 -30.10 20.13
N SER A 11 22.51 -29.11 19.34
CA SER A 11 22.35 -27.71 19.74
C SER A 11 22.04 -26.75 18.59
N LEU A 12 21.64 -27.27 17.42
CA LEU A 12 21.47 -26.44 16.21
C LEU A 12 20.07 -26.52 15.58
N LEU A 13 19.00 -26.49 16.39
CA LEU A 13 17.62 -26.39 15.87
C LEU A 13 16.77 -25.40 16.66
N TRP A 14 17.34 -24.23 16.94
CA TRP A 14 16.55 -23.02 17.19
C TRP A 14 16.90 -21.95 16.17
N SER A 15 16.84 -22.34 14.89
CA SER A 15 16.73 -21.37 13.80
C SER A 15 15.34 -20.75 13.90
N GLY A 16 15.25 -19.61 14.60
CA GLY A 16 14.07 -18.78 14.62
C GLY A 16 13.64 -18.50 13.19
N VAL A 17 12.52 -19.10 12.79
CA VAL A 17 11.83 -18.71 11.56
C VAL A 17 11.30 -17.32 11.84
N SER A 18 12.10 -16.29 11.55
CA SER A 18 11.58 -14.95 11.39
C SER A 18 10.59 -15.04 10.23
N ALA A 19 9.31 -15.13 10.56
CA ALA A 19 8.26 -14.91 9.59
C ALA A 19 8.52 -13.52 9.00
N ALA A 20 8.97 -13.50 7.73
CA ALA A 20 9.11 -12.27 7.00
C ALA A 20 7.73 -11.61 7.02
N HIS A 21 7.59 -10.53 7.79
CA HIS A 21 6.36 -9.77 7.79
C HIS A 21 6.15 -9.29 6.36
N PRO A 22 4.98 -9.50 5.74
CA PRO A 22 4.71 -9.02 4.40
C PRO A 22 5.03 -7.53 4.37
N ARG A 23 6.07 -7.14 3.63
CA ARG A 23 6.41 -5.74 3.45
C ARG A 23 5.18 -5.12 2.77
N PRO A 24 4.58 -4.05 3.32
CA PRO A 24 3.43 -3.45 2.69
C PRO A 24 3.81 -3.13 1.24
N GLY A 25 2.97 -3.59 0.31
CA GLY A 25 3.17 -3.35 -1.11
C GLY A 25 3.25 -1.85 -1.41
N PRO A 26 3.84 -1.45 -2.55
CA PRO A 26 3.95 -0.04 -2.92
C PRO A 26 2.57 0.65 -2.88
N VAL A 27 2.54 1.81 -2.24
CA VAL A 27 1.39 2.73 -2.25
C VAL A 27 1.91 4.07 -2.77
N TRP A 28 1.22 4.69 -3.72
CA TRP A 28 1.67 5.95 -4.29
C TRP A 28 0.49 6.88 -4.54
N ALA A 29 0.76 8.18 -4.61
CA ALA A 29 -0.18 9.19 -5.06
C ALA A 29 -0.01 9.41 -6.56
N GLU A 30 -1.11 9.62 -7.28
CA GLU A 30 -1.11 9.81 -8.73
C GLU A 30 -2.15 10.86 -9.12
N SER A 31 -1.89 11.55 -10.22
CA SER A 31 -2.84 12.51 -10.78
C SER A 31 -4.14 11.81 -11.21
N ALA A 32 -5.28 12.47 -11.03
CA ALA A 32 -6.56 12.00 -11.57
C ALA A 32 -6.57 11.90 -13.11
N MET A 33 -5.62 12.55 -13.79
CA MET A 33 -5.50 12.52 -15.25
C MET A 33 -4.77 11.28 -15.78
N VAL A 34 -4.19 10.45 -14.91
CA VAL A 34 -3.41 9.27 -15.30
C VAL A 34 -4.23 8.01 -15.04
N LYS A 35 -4.51 7.22 -16.08
CA LYS A 35 -5.19 5.93 -15.91
C LYS A 35 -4.24 4.88 -15.35
N ILE A 36 -4.51 4.41 -14.13
CA ILE A 36 -3.81 3.25 -13.54
C ILE A 36 -4.43 1.96 -14.11
N ARG A 37 -3.63 1.13 -14.76
CA ARG A 37 -4.02 -0.19 -15.29
C ARG A 37 -3.43 -1.29 -14.41
N PRO A 38 -3.93 -2.54 -14.46
CA PRO A 38 -3.38 -3.64 -13.67
C PRO A 38 -1.91 -3.92 -13.96
N GLN A 39 -1.44 -3.55 -15.15
CA GLN A 39 -0.04 -3.72 -15.60
C GLN A 39 0.82 -2.48 -15.34
N THR A 40 0.24 -1.39 -14.83
CA THR A 40 0.99 -0.18 -14.49
C THR A 40 2.01 -0.52 -13.40
N PRO A 41 3.32 -0.30 -13.64
CA PRO A 41 4.34 -0.56 -12.63
C PRO A 41 4.08 0.28 -11.37
N PRO A 42 4.37 -0.26 -10.17
CA PRO A 42 4.26 0.52 -8.94
C PRO A 42 5.26 1.69 -8.95
N ARG A 43 4.82 2.81 -8.36
CA ARG A 43 5.61 4.02 -8.18
C ARG A 43 6.01 4.23 -6.72
N VAL A 44 6.88 5.21 -6.45
CA VAL A 44 7.40 5.51 -5.11
C VAL A 44 6.91 6.84 -4.55
N GLU A 45 6.35 7.71 -5.38
CA GLU A 45 5.85 9.04 -5.04
C GLU A 45 4.68 8.95 -4.05
N ARG A 46 4.89 9.43 -2.83
CA ARG A 46 3.88 9.35 -1.74
C ARG A 46 2.98 10.57 -1.64
N GLU A 47 3.29 11.60 -2.40
CA GLU A 47 2.69 12.92 -2.28
C GLU A 47 2.15 13.38 -3.63
N VAL A 48 1.05 14.13 -3.58
CA VAL A 48 0.49 14.84 -4.73
C VAL A 48 0.24 16.27 -4.30
N GLU A 49 0.69 17.22 -5.12
CA GLU A 49 0.37 18.62 -4.94
C GLU A 49 -0.91 18.95 -5.70
N LEU A 50 -1.86 19.56 -5.00
CA LEU A 50 -3.15 19.96 -5.56
C LEU A 50 -3.32 21.45 -5.34
N VAL A 51 -3.65 22.17 -6.41
CA VAL A 51 -3.94 23.60 -6.39
C VAL A 51 -5.36 23.79 -6.91
N GLY A 52 -6.19 24.50 -6.15
CA GLY A 52 -7.54 24.83 -6.54
C GLY A 52 -8.09 26.02 -5.76
N ALA A 53 -9.21 26.55 -6.23
CA ALA A 53 -9.94 27.64 -5.61
C ALA A 53 -10.78 27.17 -4.42
N ARG A 54 -11.30 28.14 -3.64
CA ARG A 54 -12.30 27.84 -2.60
C ARG A 54 -13.56 27.27 -3.27
N ASN A 55 -14.09 26.19 -2.69
CA ASN A 55 -15.27 25.46 -3.18
C ASN A 55 -15.06 24.76 -4.53
N GLU A 56 -13.82 24.54 -4.96
CA GLU A 56 -13.51 23.70 -6.12
C GLU A 56 -13.46 22.22 -5.73
N TYR A 57 -13.87 21.35 -6.65
CA TYR A 57 -13.69 19.91 -6.51
C TYR A 57 -12.35 19.49 -7.13
N LEU A 58 -11.49 18.86 -6.34
CA LEU A 58 -10.21 18.31 -6.78
C LEU A 58 -10.21 16.80 -6.61
N SER A 59 -9.48 16.12 -7.50
CA SER A 59 -9.36 14.67 -7.46
C SER A 59 -7.92 14.23 -7.65
N PHE A 60 -7.58 13.10 -7.05
CA PHE A 60 -6.32 12.40 -7.20
C PHE A 60 -6.58 10.91 -6.97
N GLN A 61 -5.60 10.08 -7.34
CA GLN A 61 -5.68 8.63 -7.18
C GLN A 61 -4.65 8.16 -6.16
N VAL A 62 -5.00 7.10 -5.44
CA VAL A 62 -4.07 6.36 -4.58
C VAL A 62 -3.88 4.97 -5.19
N GLY A 63 -2.69 4.74 -5.75
CA GLY A 63 -2.31 3.45 -6.28
C GLY A 63 -1.86 2.51 -5.17
N LEU A 64 -2.29 1.25 -5.23
CA LEU A 64 -1.86 0.18 -4.33
C LEU A 64 -1.45 -1.05 -5.16
N HIS A 65 -0.27 -1.60 -4.91
CA HIS A 65 0.20 -2.79 -5.64
C HIS A 65 0.60 -3.91 -4.68
N GLY A 66 -0.02 -5.08 -4.80
CA GLY A 66 0.19 -6.23 -3.90
C GLY A 66 1.31 -7.18 -4.29
N GLY A 67 2.07 -6.87 -5.35
CA GLY A 67 3.02 -7.81 -5.92
C GLY A 67 2.33 -9.07 -6.45
N ALA A 68 3.06 -10.17 -6.52
CA ALA A 68 2.55 -11.44 -7.06
C ALA A 68 1.38 -12.03 -6.25
N SER A 69 1.31 -11.76 -4.93
CA SER A 69 0.26 -12.27 -4.05
C SER A 69 -1.03 -11.45 -4.05
N GLY A 70 -0.99 -10.24 -4.62
CA GLY A 70 -2.09 -9.28 -4.53
C GLY A 70 -2.32 -8.72 -3.12
N LEU A 71 -3.36 -7.88 -2.97
CA LEU A 71 -3.79 -7.31 -1.69
C LEU A 71 -5.15 -7.88 -1.29
N LYS A 72 -5.30 -8.19 0.01
CA LYS A 72 -6.57 -8.61 0.62
C LYS A 72 -6.90 -7.70 1.80
N GLY A 73 -8.19 -7.47 2.05
CA GLY A 73 -8.64 -6.69 3.21
C GLY A 73 -8.19 -5.23 3.20
N VAL A 74 -8.03 -4.63 2.02
CA VAL A 74 -7.61 -3.23 1.87
C VAL A 74 -8.65 -2.32 2.52
N ARG A 75 -8.17 -1.46 3.43
CA ARG A 75 -8.96 -0.41 4.08
C ARG A 75 -8.23 0.92 3.89
N VAL A 76 -8.96 1.93 3.43
CA VAL A 76 -8.44 3.28 3.25
C VAL A 76 -9.28 4.23 4.08
N ARG A 77 -8.63 5.19 4.74
CA ARG A 77 -9.28 6.26 5.50
C ARG A 77 -8.49 7.53 5.23
N LEU A 78 -9.17 8.63 4.97
CA LEU A 78 -8.58 9.96 4.91
C LEU A 78 -9.28 10.82 5.96
N PRO A 79 -8.59 11.24 7.04
CA PRO A 79 -9.19 12.11 8.04
C PRO A 79 -9.36 13.54 7.48
N ALA A 80 -9.91 14.43 8.29
CA ALA A 80 -9.92 15.86 7.97
C ALA A 80 -8.51 16.38 7.69
N LEU A 81 -8.39 17.28 6.72
CA LEU A 81 -7.13 17.96 6.39
C LEU A 81 -7.03 19.25 7.19
N TRP A 82 -5.85 19.53 7.74
CA TRP A 82 -5.62 20.66 8.62
C TRP A 82 -4.46 21.52 8.13
N ASN A 83 -4.62 22.84 8.26
CA ASN A 83 -3.56 23.82 8.07
C ASN A 83 -3.71 24.92 9.12
N GLY A 84 -3.12 24.70 10.29
CA GLY A 84 -3.33 25.53 11.48
C GLY A 84 -4.81 25.56 11.88
N PRO A 85 -5.47 26.73 11.98
CA PRO A 85 -6.89 26.82 12.34
C PRO A 85 -7.83 26.48 11.17
N ARG A 86 -7.31 26.29 9.95
CA ARG A 86 -8.13 25.97 8.77
C ARG A 86 -8.28 24.46 8.62
N ARG A 87 -9.49 24.03 8.24
CA ARG A 87 -9.83 22.61 8.09
C ARG A 87 -10.66 22.34 6.83
N ILE A 88 -10.40 21.21 6.19
CA ILE A 88 -11.34 20.54 5.28
C ILE A 88 -11.90 19.33 6.02
N ASP A 89 -13.20 19.34 6.27
CA ASP A 89 -13.89 18.28 7.01
C ASP A 89 -13.81 16.96 6.25
N GLY A 90 -13.63 15.84 6.95
CA GLY A 90 -13.63 14.51 6.34
C GLY A 90 -14.93 14.18 5.61
N ALA A 91 -16.05 14.79 6.01
CA ALA A 91 -17.34 14.66 5.31
C ALA A 91 -17.33 15.30 3.90
N ASN A 92 -16.40 16.21 3.62
CA ASN A 92 -16.21 16.82 2.30
C ASN A 92 -15.22 16.04 1.42
N ILE A 93 -14.76 14.88 1.89
CA ILE A 93 -13.80 14.02 1.20
C ILE A 93 -14.50 12.70 0.86
N LEU A 94 -14.51 12.34 -0.41
CA LEU A 94 -15.06 11.07 -0.89
C LEU A 94 -13.91 10.14 -1.27
N LEU A 95 -13.97 8.91 -0.76
CA LEU A 95 -13.08 7.83 -1.16
C LEU A 95 -13.91 6.75 -1.86
N TYR A 96 -13.55 6.43 -3.09
CA TYR A 96 -14.13 5.34 -3.85
C TYR A 96 -13.04 4.37 -4.30
N ARG A 97 -13.43 3.11 -4.47
CA ARG A 97 -12.58 2.11 -5.12
C ARG A 97 -12.87 2.16 -6.61
N GLU A 98 -11.86 2.49 -7.40
CA GLU A 98 -11.96 2.37 -8.85
C GLU A 98 -11.99 0.90 -9.28
N ALA A 99 -12.80 0.63 -10.31
CA ALA A 99 -12.92 -0.69 -10.92
C ALA A 99 -12.85 -0.53 -12.44
N LEU A 100 -12.19 -1.50 -13.10
CA LEU A 100 -12.18 -1.60 -14.54
C LEU A 100 -13.39 -2.42 -14.98
N LEU A 101 -14.15 -1.89 -15.94
CA LEU A 101 -15.20 -2.61 -16.61
C LEU A 101 -14.68 -3.15 -17.94
N ASP A 102 -15.02 -4.40 -18.22
CA ASP A 102 -14.90 -4.96 -19.57
C ASP A 102 -16.16 -4.57 -20.34
N ILE A 103 -15.98 -3.92 -21.49
CA ILE A 103 -17.05 -3.41 -22.35
C ILE A 103 -16.88 -4.04 -23.73
N THR A 104 -17.17 -5.34 -23.80
CA THR A 104 -17.14 -6.12 -25.04
C THR A 104 -18.47 -6.06 -25.79
#